data_AF-A0A7S0L0B7-F1
#
_entry.id   AF-A0A7S0L0B7-F1
#
_cell.length_a   1.000
_cell.length_b   1.000
_cell.length_c   1.000
_cell.angle_alpha   90.00
_cell.angle_beta   90.00
_cell.angle_gamma   90.00
#
_symmetry.space_group_name_H-M   'P 1'
#
loop_
_entity.id
_entity.type
_entity.pdbx_description
1 polymer ?
#
loop_
_entity_poly.entity_id
_entity_poly.type
_entity_poly.pdbx_seq_one_letter_code
_entity_poly.pdbx_strand_id
1 'polypeptide(L)'
;MSYFVGNKNVPDGFSEDGGFAINGGKGWSECVFENHQLDFNGDTAIAMGNYYFTCATSGAKVKVEYTFGYKRCEDGKIRIFLHHSSVPYSAAPAAKISKDDVLAVQAAWAQAIKNISQVHKEGGDHVAAAAAAAGELYAYGHSNVLFKPTKAAEHQFRPTAAGAMSYFVGNKNVPDGFSEDGGFAINGGKGWSECVFENHQLDFNGDTAIAMGNYYFTCATSGAKVKVEYTFGYKRCEDGKIRIFLHHSSVPYSAAPAAKISKDDVLAVQAAWAQAIKNISQVHKEGGDHVAAAAAAAGELYAYGH
;
A
#
# COMPACT_ATOMS: atom_id res chain seq x y z
N MET A 1 -14.64 -33.98 -35.09
CA MET A 1 -14.29 -33.23 -36.33
C MET A 1 -14.44 -31.73 -36.17
N SER A 2 -15.48 -31.26 -35.49
CA SER A 2 -15.71 -29.82 -35.22
C SER A 2 -14.49 -29.13 -34.59
N TYR A 3 -13.76 -29.79 -33.68
CA TYR A 3 -12.50 -29.27 -33.15
C TYR A 3 -11.52 -28.78 -34.22
N PHE A 4 -11.36 -29.52 -35.33
CA PHE A 4 -10.39 -29.18 -36.36
C PHE A 4 -10.90 -28.09 -37.30
N VAL A 5 -12.15 -28.22 -37.76
CA VAL A 5 -12.68 -27.38 -38.86
C VAL A 5 -13.71 -26.36 -38.42
N GLY A 6 -14.10 -26.35 -37.16
CA GLY A 6 -15.12 -25.48 -36.58
C GLY A 6 -16.51 -26.10 -36.65
N ASN A 7 -17.37 -25.71 -35.70
CA ASN A 7 -18.72 -26.26 -35.57
C ASN A 7 -19.59 -26.06 -36.81
N LYS A 8 -19.47 -24.90 -37.47
CA LYS A 8 -20.28 -24.55 -38.64
C LYS A 8 -20.06 -25.47 -39.84
N ASN A 9 -18.95 -26.21 -39.84
CA ASN A 9 -18.55 -27.08 -40.94
C ASN A 9 -18.84 -28.56 -40.67
N VAL A 10 -19.44 -28.90 -39.53
CA VAL A 10 -19.70 -30.30 -39.12
C VAL A 10 -21.12 -30.41 -38.57
N PRO A 11 -21.97 -31.30 -39.11
CA PRO A 11 -23.27 -31.62 -38.51
C PRO A 11 -23.10 -32.00 -37.04
N ASP A 12 -23.94 -31.45 -36.15
CA ASP A 12 -23.90 -31.63 -34.69
C ASP A 12 -22.55 -31.25 -34.02
N GLY A 13 -21.82 -30.29 -34.58
CA GLY A 13 -20.59 -29.77 -33.99
C GLY A 13 -20.81 -29.02 -32.67
N PHE A 14 -19.85 -29.13 -31.74
CA PHE A 14 -19.89 -28.44 -30.44
C PHE A 14 -19.77 -26.93 -30.62
N SER A 15 -20.64 -26.15 -29.97
CA SER A 15 -20.72 -24.71 -30.20
C SER A 15 -19.45 -23.96 -29.82
N GLU A 16 -18.66 -24.46 -28.87
CA GLU A 16 -17.34 -23.92 -28.51
C GLU A 16 -16.24 -24.16 -29.55
N ASP A 17 -16.41 -25.10 -30.49
CA ASP A 17 -15.37 -25.45 -31.44
C ASP A 17 -15.22 -24.40 -32.55
N GLY A 18 -14.17 -23.59 -32.45
CA GLY A 18 -13.81 -22.57 -33.44
C GLY A 18 -13.02 -23.10 -34.65
N GLY A 19 -12.54 -24.35 -34.62
CA GLY A 19 -11.77 -24.95 -35.71
C GLY A 19 -10.28 -24.63 -35.63
N PHE A 20 -9.53 -25.43 -34.87
CA PHE A 20 -8.10 -25.25 -34.64
C PHE A 20 -7.28 -25.24 -35.94
N ALA A 21 -7.57 -26.16 -36.87
CA ALA A 21 -6.82 -26.26 -38.14
C ALA A 21 -7.08 -25.06 -39.07
N ILE A 22 -8.23 -24.41 -38.92
CA ILE A 22 -8.62 -23.24 -39.71
C ILE A 22 -8.01 -21.94 -39.15
N ASN A 23 -7.71 -21.91 -37.84
CA ASN A 23 -7.04 -20.79 -37.17
C ASN A 23 -7.71 -19.43 -37.46
N GLY A 24 -9.03 -19.37 -37.30
CA GLY A 24 -9.82 -18.17 -37.60
C GLY A 24 -9.72 -17.71 -39.06
N GLY A 25 -9.49 -18.63 -40.00
CA GLY A 25 -9.33 -18.38 -41.43
C GLY A 25 -7.90 -18.10 -41.86
N LYS A 26 -6.94 -18.04 -40.93
CA LYS A 26 -5.53 -17.76 -41.22
C LYS A 26 -4.74 -19.01 -41.61
N GLY A 27 -5.20 -20.19 -41.19
CA GLY A 27 -4.48 -21.46 -41.37
C GLY A 27 -3.12 -21.54 -40.67
N TRP A 28 -2.44 -22.66 -40.89
CA TRP A 28 -1.08 -22.93 -40.44
C TRP A 28 -0.22 -23.30 -41.65
N SER A 29 0.92 -22.64 -41.85
CA SER A 29 1.85 -22.94 -42.93
C SER A 29 2.85 -24.04 -42.56
N GLU A 30 3.06 -24.25 -41.26
CA GLU A 30 4.04 -25.19 -40.73
C GLU A 30 3.60 -25.73 -39.38
N CYS A 31 3.93 -26.99 -39.09
CA CYS A 31 3.85 -27.60 -37.76
C CYS A 31 5.13 -28.43 -37.55
N VAL A 32 5.96 -28.02 -36.59
CA VAL A 32 7.24 -28.69 -36.28
C VAL A 32 7.14 -29.33 -34.91
N PHE A 33 7.47 -30.62 -34.81
CA PHE A 33 7.53 -31.35 -33.55
C PHE A 33 8.94 -31.31 -32.96
N GLU A 34 9.03 -30.93 -31.69
CA GLU A 34 10.19 -31.09 -30.84
C GLU A 34 9.87 -32.10 -29.75
N ASN A 35 10.21 -33.37 -30.01
CA ASN A 35 10.03 -34.43 -29.02
C ASN A 35 10.96 -34.21 -27.83
N HIS A 36 10.42 -34.23 -26.62
CA HIS A 36 11.20 -34.29 -25.39
C HIS A 36 11.54 -35.74 -25.04
N GLN A 37 10.54 -36.63 -25.11
CA GLN A 37 10.68 -38.04 -24.81
C GLN A 37 9.75 -38.89 -25.68
N LEU A 38 10.25 -40.05 -26.09
CA LEU A 38 9.47 -41.14 -26.68
C LEU A 38 9.67 -42.38 -25.82
N ASP A 39 8.57 -43.05 -25.50
CA ASP A 39 8.56 -44.31 -24.78
C ASP A 39 7.86 -45.39 -25.63
N PHE A 40 8.49 -46.56 -25.76
CA PHE A 40 8.05 -47.63 -26.66
C PHE A 40 7.69 -48.88 -25.85
N ASN A 41 6.42 -49.28 -25.91
CA ASN A 41 5.81 -50.34 -25.10
C ASN A 41 5.15 -51.39 -26.00
N GLY A 42 5.98 -52.09 -26.78
CA GLY A 42 5.53 -53.13 -27.72
C GLY A 42 4.66 -52.56 -28.85
N ASP A 43 3.37 -52.91 -28.86
CA ASP A 43 2.40 -52.42 -29.85
C ASP A 43 1.91 -50.99 -29.60
N THR A 44 2.38 -50.35 -28.52
CA THR A 44 2.06 -48.97 -28.18
C THR A 44 3.30 -48.12 -28.00
N ALA A 45 3.15 -46.80 -28.16
CA ALA A 45 4.19 -45.82 -27.85
C ALA A 45 3.56 -44.53 -27.32
N ILE A 46 4.28 -43.79 -26.48
CA ILE A 46 3.88 -42.46 -25.99
C ILE A 46 4.97 -41.47 -26.38
N ALA A 47 4.59 -40.32 -26.91
CA ALA A 47 5.49 -39.21 -27.18
C ALA A 47 5.01 -37.95 -26.47
N MET A 48 5.92 -37.19 -25.89
CA MET A 48 5.63 -35.89 -25.31
C MET A 48 6.71 -34.88 -25.68
N GLY A 49 6.33 -33.61 -25.71
CA GLY A 49 7.21 -32.54 -26.10
C GLY A 49 6.43 -31.29 -26.46
N ASN A 50 6.99 -30.51 -27.38
CA ASN A 50 6.38 -29.31 -27.89
C ASN A 50 6.16 -29.43 -29.40
N TYR A 51 5.09 -28.86 -29.93
CA TYR A 51 5.03 -28.53 -31.34
C TYR A 51 4.80 -27.04 -31.55
N TYR A 52 5.34 -26.54 -32.64
CA TYR A 52 5.30 -25.12 -33.01
C TYR A 52 4.52 -24.97 -34.31
N PHE A 53 3.43 -24.22 -34.25
CA PHE A 53 2.68 -23.87 -35.44
C PHE A 53 3.09 -22.49 -35.95
N THR A 54 3.31 -22.38 -37.26
CA THR A 54 3.55 -21.09 -37.91
C THR A 54 2.26 -20.62 -38.57
N CYS A 55 1.74 -19.47 -38.16
CA CYS A 55 0.53 -18.87 -38.74
C CYS A 55 0.77 -18.52 -40.22
N ALA A 56 -0.06 -19.04 -41.12
CA ALA A 56 0.22 -18.95 -42.56
C ALA A 56 0.18 -17.51 -43.10
N THR A 57 -0.59 -16.62 -42.46
CA THR A 57 -0.74 -15.22 -42.91
C THR A 57 0.26 -14.26 -42.26
N SER A 58 0.71 -14.54 -41.04
CA SER A 58 1.54 -13.60 -40.25
C SER A 58 2.97 -14.09 -40.00
N GLY A 59 3.24 -15.38 -40.20
CA GLY A 59 4.51 -15.99 -39.80
C GLY A 59 4.70 -16.13 -38.29
N ALA A 60 3.75 -15.68 -37.47
CA ALA A 60 3.83 -15.79 -36.01
C ALA A 60 3.87 -17.27 -35.59
N LYS A 61 4.78 -17.61 -34.68
CA LYS A 61 4.93 -18.97 -34.14
C LYS A 61 4.19 -19.11 -32.82
N VAL A 62 3.42 -20.19 -32.69
CA VAL A 62 2.73 -20.56 -31.45
C VAL A 62 3.31 -21.87 -30.95
N LYS A 63 3.88 -21.83 -29.74
CA LYS A 63 4.30 -23.04 -29.03
C LYS A 63 3.09 -23.70 -28.38
N VAL A 64 3.02 -25.02 -28.45
CA VAL A 64 2.02 -25.83 -27.76
C VAL A 64 2.70 -27.08 -27.21
N GLU A 65 2.35 -27.45 -25.98
CA GLU A 65 2.82 -28.65 -25.30
C GLU A 65 1.90 -29.82 -25.64
N TYR A 66 2.44 -31.02 -25.88
CA TYR A 66 1.65 -32.18 -26.26
C TYR A 66 2.02 -33.47 -25.56
N THR A 67 1.05 -34.40 -25.55
CA THR A 67 1.24 -35.82 -25.25
C THR A 67 0.39 -36.64 -26.21
N PHE A 68 1.03 -37.49 -27.00
CA PHE A 68 0.39 -38.36 -27.99
C PHE A 68 0.65 -39.83 -27.61
N GLY A 69 -0.40 -40.64 -27.63
CA GLY A 69 -0.29 -42.10 -27.56
C GLY A 69 -0.57 -42.72 -28.91
N TYR A 70 0.28 -43.66 -29.32
CA TYR A 70 0.20 -44.40 -30.59
C TYR A 70 -0.03 -45.88 -30.33
N LYS A 71 -0.82 -46.53 -31.17
CA LYS A 71 -1.01 -47.98 -31.16
C LYS A 71 -0.94 -48.57 -32.57
N ARG A 72 -0.39 -49.77 -32.70
CA ARG A 72 -0.51 -50.57 -33.92
C ARG A 72 -1.91 -51.18 -34.00
N CYS A 73 -2.55 -51.01 -35.15
CA CYS A 73 -3.86 -51.60 -35.45
C CYS A 73 -3.71 -52.93 -36.19
N GLU A 74 -4.81 -53.69 -36.30
CA GLU A 74 -4.85 -55.00 -36.99
C GLU A 74 -4.41 -54.93 -38.46
N ASP A 75 -4.62 -53.79 -39.12
CA ASP A 75 -4.14 -53.54 -40.49
C ASP A 75 -2.63 -53.22 -40.58
N GLY A 76 -1.90 -53.37 -39.47
CA GLY A 76 -0.47 -53.12 -39.33
C GLY A 76 -0.09 -51.65 -39.21
N LYS A 77 -1.03 -50.70 -39.37
CA LYS A 77 -0.75 -49.25 -39.32
C LYS A 77 -0.72 -48.73 -37.89
N ILE A 78 0.12 -47.74 -37.63
CA ILE A 78 0.17 -47.02 -36.35
C ILE A 78 -0.81 -45.84 -36.40
N ARG A 79 -1.63 -45.68 -35.35
CA ARG A 79 -2.60 -44.59 -35.22
C ARG A 79 -2.55 -43.96 -33.82
N ILE A 80 -2.94 -42.70 -33.72
CA ILE A 80 -3.08 -41.99 -32.45
C ILE A 80 -4.32 -42.54 -31.72
N PHE A 81 -4.17 -42.92 -30.45
CA PHE A 81 -5.28 -43.32 -29.57
C PHE A 81 -5.47 -42.38 -28.37
N LEU A 82 -4.47 -41.55 -28.08
CA LEU A 82 -4.48 -40.54 -27.01
C LEU A 82 -3.90 -39.24 -27.56
N HIS A 83 -4.56 -38.12 -27.28
CA HIS A 83 -4.08 -36.79 -27.60
C HIS A 83 -4.44 -35.84 -26.46
N HIS A 84 -3.43 -35.20 -25.87
CA HIS A 84 -3.58 -34.03 -25.02
C HIS A 84 -2.66 -32.92 -25.52
N SER A 85 -3.14 -31.68 -25.50
CA SER A 85 -2.34 -30.52 -25.86
C SER A 85 -2.79 -29.26 -25.15
N SER A 86 -1.84 -28.39 -24.79
CA SER A 86 -2.10 -27.11 -24.16
C SER A 86 -1.13 -26.05 -24.67
N VAL A 87 -1.61 -24.82 -24.84
CA VAL A 87 -0.70 -23.68 -24.96
C VAL A 87 0.05 -23.51 -23.62
N PRO A 88 1.34 -23.12 -23.62
CA PRO A 88 2.05 -22.81 -22.39
C PRO A 88 1.27 -21.80 -21.57
N TYR A 89 1.25 -21.99 -20.24
CA TYR A 89 0.65 -21.01 -19.35
C TYR A 89 1.32 -19.65 -19.54
N SER A 90 0.54 -18.63 -19.91
CA SER A 90 0.94 -17.25 -19.78
C SER A 90 0.05 -16.59 -18.73
N ALA A 91 0.65 -15.99 -17.71
CA ALA A 91 -0.08 -15.09 -16.84
C ALA A 91 -0.62 -13.95 -17.72
N ALA A 92 -1.92 -13.69 -17.66
CA ALA A 92 -2.49 -12.55 -18.35
C ALA A 92 -1.73 -11.27 -17.91
N PRO A 93 -1.45 -10.32 -18.81
CA PRO A 93 -0.87 -9.05 -18.40
C PRO A 93 -1.74 -8.45 -17.30
N ALA A 94 -1.11 -8.13 -16.16
CA ALA A 94 -1.84 -7.63 -15.01
C ALA A 94 -2.67 -6.40 -15.43
N ALA A 95 -3.95 -6.39 -15.06
CA ALA A 95 -4.82 -5.26 -15.36
C ALA A 95 -4.22 -4.00 -14.74
N LYS A 96 -4.11 -2.94 -15.56
CA LYS A 96 -3.65 -1.61 -15.14
C LYS A 96 -4.47 -1.14 -13.92
N ILE A 97 -3.85 -0.39 -13.02
CA ILE A 97 -4.56 0.17 -11.88
C ILE A 97 -5.63 1.14 -12.39
N SER A 98 -6.87 0.95 -11.94
CA SER A 98 -8.02 1.79 -12.27
C SER A 98 -8.33 2.80 -11.16
N LYS A 99 -9.19 3.77 -11.48
CA LYS A 99 -9.73 4.71 -10.48
C LYS A 99 -10.49 3.97 -9.37
N ASP A 100 -11.30 2.99 -9.73
CA ASP A 100 -12.11 2.25 -8.76
C ASP A 100 -11.24 1.46 -7.79
N ASP A 101 -10.11 0.92 -8.26
CA ASP A 101 -9.13 0.28 -7.38
C ASP A 101 -8.59 1.24 -6.32
N VAL A 102 -8.20 2.46 -6.72
CA VAL A 102 -7.68 3.47 -5.78
C VAL A 102 -8.76 3.88 -4.79
N LEU A 103 -9.98 4.14 -5.26
CA LEU A 103 -11.09 4.53 -4.39
C LEU A 103 -11.48 3.41 -3.43
N ALA A 104 -11.40 2.14 -3.85
CA ALA A 104 -11.65 1.00 -2.98
C ALA A 104 -10.62 0.91 -1.84
N VAL A 105 -9.32 1.09 -2.15
CA VAL A 105 -8.27 1.10 -1.12
C VAL A 105 -8.43 2.29 -0.17
N GLN A 106 -8.76 3.49 -0.68
CA GLN A 106 -9.04 4.67 0.17
C GLN A 106 -10.24 4.44 1.09
N ALA A 107 -11.34 3.88 0.57
CA ALA A 107 -12.53 3.56 1.35
C ALA A 107 -12.22 2.52 2.45
N ALA A 108 -11.48 1.46 2.10
CA ALA A 108 -11.05 0.44 3.06
C ALA A 108 -10.14 1.03 4.14
N TRP A 109 -9.22 1.93 3.77
CA TRP A 109 -8.35 2.62 4.72
C TRP A 109 -9.13 3.53 5.67
N ALA A 110 -10.05 4.34 5.15
CA ALA A 110 -10.93 5.18 5.95
C ALA A 110 -11.78 4.36 6.91
N GLN A 111 -12.33 3.23 6.44
CA GLN A 111 -13.09 2.31 7.27
C GLN A 111 -12.22 1.64 8.34
N ALA A 112 -10.98 1.28 8.03
CA ALA A 112 -10.05 0.71 8.99
C ALA A 112 -9.77 1.67 10.15
N ILE A 113 -9.55 2.96 9.89
CA ILE A 113 -9.35 3.97 10.94
C ILE A 113 -10.56 4.06 11.89
N LYS A 114 -11.77 4.08 11.31
CA LYS A 114 -13.02 4.09 12.09
C LYS A 114 -13.17 2.80 12.91
N ASN A 115 -12.88 1.65 12.32
CA ASN A 115 -12.96 0.35 12.98
C ASN A 115 -11.97 0.26 14.16
N ILE A 116 -10.71 0.63 13.96
CA ILE A 116 -9.69 0.64 15.02
C ILE A 116 -10.12 1.57 16.17
N SER A 117 -10.66 2.75 15.84
CA SER A 117 -11.21 3.69 16.82
C SER A 117 -12.34 3.07 17.65
N GLN A 118 -13.27 2.40 16.97
CA GLN A 118 -14.42 1.76 17.60
C GLN A 118 -13.98 0.60 18.50
N VAL A 119 -13.18 -0.33 18.00
CA VAL A 119 -12.66 -1.47 18.76
C VAL A 119 -11.92 -1.00 20.01
N HIS A 120 -11.07 0.02 19.90
CA HIS A 120 -10.39 0.60 21.07
C HIS A 120 -11.38 1.15 22.10
N LYS A 121 -12.41 1.87 21.65
CA LYS A 121 -13.45 2.46 22.52
C LYS A 121 -14.29 1.41 23.23
N GLU A 122 -14.52 0.27 22.59
CA GLU A 122 -15.24 -0.88 23.13
C GLU A 122 -14.36 -1.77 24.02
N GLY A 123 -13.07 -1.43 24.20
CA GLY A 123 -12.12 -2.20 25.01
C GLY A 123 -11.63 -3.48 24.33
N GLY A 124 -11.83 -3.60 23.01
CA GLY A 124 -11.35 -4.73 22.21
C GLY A 124 -9.88 -4.59 21.77
N ASP A 125 -9.40 -5.61 21.05
CA ASP A 125 -8.03 -5.67 20.54
C ASP A 125 -7.84 -4.82 19.28
N HIS A 126 -7.70 -3.51 19.50
CA HIS A 126 -7.45 -2.55 18.45
C HIS A 126 -6.05 -2.70 17.81
N VAL A 127 -5.10 -3.35 18.50
CA VAL A 127 -3.77 -3.65 17.97
C VAL A 127 -3.86 -4.71 16.90
N ALA A 128 -4.59 -5.80 17.16
CA ALA A 128 -4.88 -6.81 16.15
C ALA A 128 -5.69 -6.24 14.98
N ALA A 129 -6.68 -5.40 15.24
CA ALA A 129 -7.45 -4.74 14.18
C ALA A 129 -6.57 -3.86 13.28
N ALA A 130 -5.63 -3.11 13.88
CA ALA A 130 -4.67 -2.30 13.14
C ALA A 130 -3.66 -3.14 12.37
N ALA A 131 -3.18 -4.25 12.95
CA ALA A 131 -2.25 -5.17 12.29
C ALA A 131 -2.89 -5.83 11.06
N ALA A 132 -4.15 -6.28 11.17
CA ALA A 132 -4.90 -6.83 10.06
C ALA A 132 -5.10 -5.79 8.94
N ALA A 133 -5.47 -4.56 9.29
CA ALA A 133 -5.60 -3.48 8.32
C ALA A 133 -4.26 -3.14 7.65
N ALA A 134 -3.15 -3.11 8.41
CA ALA A 134 -1.83 -2.85 7.88
C ALA A 134 -1.39 -3.95 6.89
N GLY A 135 -1.60 -5.22 7.22
CA GLY A 135 -1.26 -6.35 6.35
C GLY A 135 -2.10 -6.40 5.07
N GLU A 136 -3.37 -5.98 5.13
CA GLU A 136 -4.23 -5.96 3.94
C GLU A 136 -3.94 -4.76 3.05
N LEU A 137 -3.74 -3.57 3.62
CA LEU A 137 -3.76 -2.31 2.87
C LEU A 137 -2.37 -1.78 2.52
N TYR A 138 -1.31 -2.13 3.27
CA TYR A 138 0.05 -1.65 3.00
C TYR A 138 0.92 -2.75 2.41
N ALA A 139 1.81 -2.37 1.50
CA ALA A 139 2.70 -3.30 0.81
C ALA A 139 3.85 -3.84 1.69
N TYR A 140 3.77 -3.77 3.02
CA TYR A 140 4.77 -4.38 3.90
C TYR A 140 4.87 -5.88 3.64
N GLY A 141 6.09 -6.40 3.50
CA GLY A 141 6.32 -7.80 3.13
C GLY A 141 6.15 -8.11 1.63
N HIS A 142 5.59 -7.18 0.85
CA HIS A 142 5.45 -7.29 -0.61
C HIS A 142 6.38 -6.34 -1.37
N SER A 143 6.73 -5.19 -0.78
CA SER A 143 7.76 -4.27 -1.26
C SER A 143 8.13 -3.21 -0.23
N ASN A 144 9.06 -2.32 -0.57
CA ASN A 144 9.36 -1.15 0.25
C ASN A 144 8.13 -0.25 0.39
N VAL A 145 7.94 0.29 1.60
CA VAL A 145 6.89 1.27 1.90
C VAL A 145 7.53 2.57 2.34
N LEU A 146 7.20 3.65 1.63
CA LEU A 146 7.62 5.01 1.91
C LEU A 146 6.57 5.68 2.79
N PHE A 147 6.71 5.58 4.10
CA PHE A 147 5.73 6.15 5.03
C PHE A 147 6.32 7.29 5.85
N LYS A 148 5.76 8.50 5.68
CA LYS A 148 5.94 9.67 6.55
C LYS A 148 4.60 10.07 7.19
N PRO A 149 4.33 9.70 8.46
CA PRO A 149 3.08 10.04 9.13
C PRO A 149 2.85 11.54 9.37
N THR A 150 1.63 11.89 9.78
CA THR A 150 1.15 13.27 9.94
C THR A 150 1.82 14.04 11.08
N LYS A 151 2.03 13.38 12.23
CA LYS A 151 2.39 14.01 13.51
C LYS A 151 3.63 13.37 14.13
N ALA A 152 4.69 13.27 13.34
CA ALA A 152 5.97 12.76 13.81
C ALA A 152 7.08 13.77 13.52
N ALA A 153 7.85 14.11 14.54
CA ALA A 153 8.88 15.14 14.51
C ALA A 153 10.27 14.56 14.69
N GLU A 154 10.44 13.61 15.62
CA GLU A 154 11.75 13.04 15.96
C GLU A 154 12.11 11.90 15.02
N HIS A 155 11.22 10.91 14.91
CA HIS A 155 11.33 9.85 13.92
C HIS A 155 10.34 10.21 12.83
N GLN A 156 10.77 10.65 11.65
CA GLN A 156 9.81 11.11 10.63
C GLN A 156 9.37 10.02 9.65
N PHE A 157 10.19 8.98 9.48
CA PHE A 157 9.95 7.93 8.49
C PHE A 157 9.67 6.60 9.17
N ARG A 158 8.80 5.78 8.56
CA ARG A 158 8.34 4.48 9.06
C ARG A 158 8.53 3.41 7.99
N PRO A 159 9.77 2.95 7.72
CA PRO A 159 10.03 1.98 6.65
C PRO A 159 9.54 0.56 6.99
N THR A 160 9.20 0.28 8.26
CA THR A 160 8.79 -1.05 8.74
C THR A 160 7.34 -1.05 9.22
N ALA A 161 6.71 -2.23 9.15
CA ALA A 161 5.36 -2.44 9.69
C ALA A 161 5.29 -2.11 11.19
N ALA A 162 6.30 -2.49 11.97
CA ALA A 162 6.37 -2.18 13.41
C ALA A 162 6.37 -0.66 13.67
N GLY A 163 7.13 0.11 12.89
CA GLY A 163 7.10 1.57 12.99
C GLY A 163 5.74 2.14 12.63
N ALA A 164 5.10 1.63 11.57
CA ALA A 164 3.76 2.06 11.19
C ALA A 164 2.73 1.76 12.30
N MET A 165 2.83 0.58 12.92
CA MET A 165 1.99 0.18 14.04
C MET A 165 2.19 1.09 15.25
N SER A 166 3.44 1.43 15.60
CA SER A 166 3.74 2.41 16.65
C SER A 166 2.96 3.70 16.43
N TYR A 167 2.97 4.22 15.20
CA TYR A 167 2.22 5.42 14.86
C TYR A 167 0.69 5.26 14.99
N PHE A 168 0.12 4.16 14.48
CA PHE A 168 -1.33 3.98 14.46
C PHE A 168 -1.92 3.68 15.83
N VAL A 169 -1.30 2.79 16.62
CA VAL A 169 -1.86 2.34 17.90
C VAL A 169 -1.13 2.87 19.12
N GLY A 170 0.01 3.53 18.94
CA GLY A 170 0.79 4.15 20.00
C GLY A 170 1.91 3.25 20.51
N ASN A 171 2.98 3.87 20.99
CA ASN A 171 4.22 3.19 21.36
C ASN A 171 4.04 2.09 22.40
N LYS A 172 3.18 2.32 23.40
CA LYS A 172 2.95 1.37 24.50
C LYS A 172 2.36 0.04 24.05
N ASN A 173 1.83 -0.01 22.83
CA ASN A 173 1.13 -1.16 22.28
C ASN A 173 1.99 -1.97 21.29
N VAL A 174 3.24 -1.55 21.04
CA VAL A 174 4.13 -2.20 20.07
C VAL A 174 5.54 -2.32 20.67
N PRO A 175 6.21 -3.48 20.53
CA PRO A 175 7.63 -3.59 20.88
C PRO A 175 8.47 -2.55 20.15
N ASP A 176 9.37 -1.89 20.86
CA ASP A 176 10.25 -0.83 20.34
C ASP A 176 9.51 0.34 19.65
N GLY A 177 8.29 0.65 20.12
CA GLY A 177 7.53 1.79 19.64
C GLY A 177 8.23 3.14 19.90
N PHE A 178 8.03 4.10 19.02
CA PHE A 178 8.62 5.44 19.13
C PHE A 178 7.91 6.26 20.20
N SER A 179 8.65 6.79 21.18
CA SER A 179 8.09 7.50 22.35
C SER A 179 7.12 8.65 22.01
N GLU A 180 7.30 9.32 20.88
CA GLU A 180 6.42 10.39 20.39
C GLU A 180 5.03 9.89 19.95
N ASP A 181 4.89 8.60 19.62
CA ASP A 181 3.67 8.06 19.03
C ASP A 181 2.62 7.77 20.12
N GLY A 182 1.58 8.61 20.18
CA GLY A 182 0.41 8.44 21.06
C GLY A 182 -0.74 7.61 20.48
N GLY A 183 -0.58 7.07 19.27
CA GLY A 183 -1.61 6.30 18.57
C GLY A 183 -2.59 7.19 17.81
N PHE A 184 -2.33 7.39 16.51
CA PHE A 184 -3.16 8.22 15.64
C PHE A 184 -4.58 7.66 15.49
N ALA A 185 -4.74 6.36 15.29
CA ALA A 185 -6.04 5.74 15.04
C ALA A 185 -6.95 5.81 16.27
N ILE A 186 -6.39 5.80 17.49
CA ILE A 186 -7.15 5.89 18.74
C ILE A 186 -7.38 7.33 19.21
N ASN A 187 -6.67 8.31 18.64
CA ASN A 187 -6.84 9.75 18.90
C ASN A 187 -6.87 10.09 20.40
N GLY A 188 -5.91 9.58 21.17
CA GLY A 188 -5.86 9.77 22.63
C GLY A 188 -7.09 9.23 23.36
N GLY A 189 -7.65 8.11 22.87
CA GLY A 189 -8.85 7.47 23.40
C GLY A 189 -10.17 8.10 22.93
N LYS A 190 -10.13 9.22 22.20
CA LYS A 190 -11.35 9.86 21.67
C LYS A 190 -11.88 9.16 20.42
N GLY A 191 -11.02 8.49 19.66
CA GLY A 191 -11.33 7.87 18.38
C GLY A 191 -11.72 8.85 17.27
N TRP A 192 -11.95 8.29 16.08
CA TRP A 192 -12.48 8.95 14.89
C TRP A 192 -13.83 8.36 14.52
N SER A 193 -14.86 9.20 14.39
CA SER A 193 -16.18 8.78 13.91
C SER A 193 -16.24 8.79 12.39
N GLU A 194 -15.52 9.71 11.74
CA GLU A 194 -15.46 9.81 10.29
C GLU A 194 -14.04 10.04 9.79
N CYS A 195 -13.76 9.47 8.62
CA CYS A 195 -12.57 9.70 7.82
C CYS A 195 -13.01 9.81 6.35
N VAL A 196 -12.82 10.99 5.74
CA VAL A 196 -13.33 11.26 4.39
C VAL A 196 -12.20 11.77 3.51
N PHE A 197 -11.94 11.07 2.41
CA PHE A 197 -10.99 11.49 1.37
C PHE A 197 -11.62 12.49 0.41
N GLU A 198 -10.86 13.53 0.08
CA GLU A 198 -11.12 14.51 -0.97
C GLU A 198 -9.89 14.51 -1.91
N ASN A 199 -9.98 13.74 -3.00
CA ASN A 199 -8.91 13.68 -4.00
C ASN A 199 -8.81 15.01 -4.76
N HIS A 200 -7.63 15.63 -4.77
CA HIS A 200 -7.32 16.71 -5.70
C HIS A 200 -7.02 16.16 -7.09
N GLN A 201 -6.17 15.13 -7.17
CA GLN A 201 -5.82 14.47 -8.43
C GLN A 201 -5.42 13.01 -8.20
N LEU A 202 -5.71 12.19 -9.21
CA LEU A 202 -5.20 10.83 -9.37
C LEU A 202 -4.35 10.77 -10.65
N ASP A 203 -3.19 10.16 -10.57
CA ASP A 203 -2.28 9.93 -11.69
C ASP A 203 -1.98 8.43 -11.82
N PHE A 204 -2.11 7.88 -13.03
CA PHE A 204 -2.04 6.43 -13.30
C PHE A 204 -0.85 6.12 -14.20
N ASN A 205 0.16 5.46 -13.62
CA ASN A 205 1.47 5.22 -14.22
C ASN A 205 1.70 3.71 -14.42
N GLY A 206 0.83 3.09 -15.23
CA GLY A 206 0.87 1.65 -15.54
C GLY A 206 0.51 0.80 -14.31
N ASP A 207 1.53 0.25 -13.66
CA ASP A 207 1.40 -0.66 -12.51
C ASP A 207 1.34 0.07 -11.17
N THR A 208 1.47 1.40 -11.18
CA THR A 208 1.36 2.25 -10.01
C THR A 208 0.36 3.37 -10.24
N ALA A 209 -0.23 3.88 -9.16
CA ALA A 209 -1.02 5.11 -9.18
C ALA A 209 -0.63 6.00 -8.00
N ILE A 210 -0.67 7.31 -8.19
CA ILE A 210 -0.45 8.29 -7.13
C ILE A 210 -1.73 9.10 -6.95
N ALA A 211 -2.16 9.32 -5.71
CA ALA A 211 -3.25 10.21 -5.37
C ALA A 211 -2.76 11.28 -4.39
N MET A 212 -3.15 12.53 -4.65
CA MET A 212 -2.93 13.65 -3.76
C MET A 212 -4.25 14.32 -3.43
N GLY A 213 -4.35 14.86 -2.22
CA GLY A 213 -5.54 15.57 -1.80
C GLY A 213 -5.56 15.86 -0.31
N ASN A 214 -6.76 16.07 0.21
CA ASN A 214 -7.02 16.26 1.61
C ASN A 214 -7.90 15.14 2.14
N TYR A 215 -7.74 14.80 3.40
CA TYR A 215 -8.69 13.96 4.12
C TYR A 215 -9.03 14.58 5.47
N TYR A 216 -10.27 14.34 5.89
CA TYR A 216 -10.85 14.98 7.07
C TYR A 216 -11.22 13.93 8.09
N PHE A 217 -10.74 14.13 9.32
CA PHE A 217 -11.00 13.24 10.44
C PHE A 217 -11.93 13.94 11.42
N THR A 218 -13.04 13.30 11.78
CA THR A 218 -14.00 13.84 12.75
C THR A 218 -13.81 13.13 14.09
N CYS A 219 -13.49 13.90 15.14
CA CYS A 219 -13.32 13.38 16.50
C CYS A 219 -14.63 12.76 17.00
N ALA A 220 -14.60 11.50 17.45
CA ALA A 220 -15.83 10.80 17.81
C ALA A 220 -16.48 11.31 19.12
N THR A 221 -15.75 12.08 19.93
CA THR A 221 -16.27 12.66 21.18
C THR A 221 -16.67 14.12 21.06
N SER A 222 -15.91 14.94 20.32
CA SER A 222 -16.16 16.38 20.22
C SER A 222 -16.80 16.83 18.91
N GLY A 223 -16.83 15.97 17.89
CA GLY A 223 -17.28 16.35 16.54
C GLY A 223 -16.33 17.29 15.80
N ALA A 224 -15.21 17.69 16.41
CA ALA A 224 -14.22 18.56 15.79
C ALA A 224 -13.57 17.88 14.56
N LYS A 225 -13.43 18.63 13.47
CA LYS A 225 -12.81 18.15 12.23
C LYS A 225 -11.36 18.59 12.13
N VAL A 226 -10.49 17.66 11.77
CA VAL A 226 -9.07 17.92 11.46
C VAL A 226 -8.87 17.69 9.97
N LYS A 227 -8.37 18.71 9.27
CA LYS A 227 -7.92 18.61 7.88
C LYS A 227 -6.47 18.13 7.87
N VAL A 228 -6.16 17.20 6.98
CA VAL A 228 -4.81 16.70 6.76
C VAL A 228 -4.56 16.59 5.26
N GLU A 229 -3.35 16.90 4.81
CA GLU A 229 -2.89 16.79 3.43
C GLU A 229 -2.23 15.42 3.25
N TYR A 230 -2.43 14.78 2.09
CA TYR A 230 -1.82 13.49 1.82
C TYR A 230 -1.24 13.35 0.41
N THR A 231 -0.28 12.44 0.30
CA THR A 231 0.13 11.78 -0.94
C THR A 231 0.16 10.29 -0.71
N PHE A 232 -0.66 9.54 -1.45
CA PHE A 232 -0.73 8.09 -1.38
C PHE A 232 -0.24 7.51 -2.71
N GLY A 233 0.58 6.47 -2.67
CA GLY A 233 0.95 5.69 -3.84
C GLY A 233 0.46 4.26 -3.69
N TYR A 234 -0.10 3.74 -4.76
CA TYR A 234 -0.70 2.41 -4.87
C TYR A 234 0.07 1.60 -5.90
N LYS A 235 0.25 0.31 -5.63
CA LYS A 235 0.84 -0.64 -6.57
C LYS A 235 0.16 -1.99 -6.45
N ARG A 236 0.14 -2.75 -7.55
CA ARG A 236 -0.25 -4.16 -7.51
C ARG A 236 0.89 -4.99 -6.95
N CYS A 237 0.59 -5.84 -5.98
CA CYS A 237 1.52 -6.82 -5.42
C CYS A 237 1.44 -8.13 -6.21
N GLU A 238 2.39 -9.04 -6.01
CA GLU A 238 2.48 -10.32 -6.74
C GLU A 238 1.25 -11.22 -6.54
N ASP A 239 0.55 -11.08 -5.41
CA ASP A 239 -0.72 -11.75 -5.12
C ASP A 239 -1.93 -11.11 -5.82
N GLY A 240 -1.70 -10.12 -6.69
CA GLY A 240 -2.73 -9.44 -7.46
C GLY A 240 -3.46 -8.32 -6.72
N LYS A 241 -3.26 -8.16 -5.40
CA LYS A 241 -3.94 -7.09 -4.63
C LYS A 241 -3.23 -5.74 -4.79
N ILE A 242 -4.01 -4.66 -4.76
CA ILE A 242 -3.48 -3.30 -4.79
C ILE A 242 -3.30 -2.80 -3.37
N ARG A 243 -2.09 -2.34 -3.05
CA ARG A 243 -1.70 -1.89 -1.71
C ARG A 243 -0.96 -0.56 -1.75
N ILE A 244 -0.95 0.12 -0.61
CA ILE A 244 -0.26 1.39 -0.38
C ILE A 244 1.24 1.12 -0.23
N PHE A 245 2.06 1.68 -1.12
CA PHE A 245 3.53 1.68 -1.02
C PHE A 245 4.10 3.06 -0.68
N LEU A 246 3.31 4.12 -0.80
CA LEU A 246 3.69 5.48 -0.40
C LEU A 246 2.55 6.06 0.43
N HIS A 247 2.88 6.58 1.60
CA HIS A 247 1.97 7.34 2.43
C HIS A 247 2.75 8.53 3.00
N HIS A 248 2.49 9.72 2.47
CA HIS A 248 2.92 10.96 3.07
C HIS A 248 1.69 11.65 3.62
N SER A 249 1.78 12.14 4.86
CA SER A 249 0.74 12.96 5.45
C SER A 249 1.30 14.12 6.26
N SER A 250 0.58 15.24 6.28
CA SER A 250 0.93 16.45 7.04
C SER A 250 -0.31 17.22 7.46
N VAL A 251 -0.27 17.83 8.64
CA VAL A 251 -1.21 18.92 8.91
C VAL A 251 -0.89 20.10 7.97
N PRO A 252 -1.90 20.85 7.51
CA PRO A 252 -1.66 22.04 6.70
C PRO A 252 -0.65 22.96 7.37
N TYR A 253 0.24 23.55 6.57
CA TYR A 253 1.21 24.51 7.08
C TYR A 253 0.47 25.62 7.85
N SER A 254 0.81 25.77 9.11
CA SER A 254 0.40 26.90 9.92
C SER A 254 1.67 27.69 10.21
N ALA A 255 1.76 28.91 9.66
CA ALA A 255 2.72 29.88 10.17
C ALA A 255 2.41 30.03 11.66
N ALA A 256 3.34 29.64 12.52
CA ALA A 256 3.11 29.64 13.96
C ALA A 256 2.59 31.03 14.35
N PRO A 257 1.39 31.15 14.97
CA PRO A 257 1.08 32.38 15.67
C PRO A 257 2.18 32.56 16.73
N ALA A 258 2.68 33.79 16.89
CA ALA A 258 3.63 34.12 17.95
C ALA A 258 3.18 33.45 19.26
N ALA A 259 4.10 32.76 19.93
CA ALA A 259 3.78 32.01 21.14
C ALA A 259 3.01 32.91 22.11
N LYS A 260 1.79 32.52 22.47
CA LYS A 260 1.01 33.23 23.48
C LYS A 260 1.67 32.99 24.82
N ILE A 261 1.70 34.02 25.68
CA ILE A 261 2.13 33.90 27.08
C ILE A 261 1.44 32.70 27.72
N SER A 262 2.24 31.82 28.33
CA SER A 262 1.79 30.70 29.13
C SER A 262 1.87 31.02 30.64
N LYS A 263 1.23 30.18 31.46
CA LYS A 263 1.36 30.27 32.93
C LYS A 263 2.81 30.09 33.37
N ASP A 264 3.54 29.20 32.71
CA ASP A 264 4.93 28.89 33.06
C ASP A 264 5.86 30.06 32.71
N ASP A 265 5.59 30.78 31.61
CA ASP A 265 6.31 32.02 31.28
C ASP A 265 6.12 33.07 32.38
N VAL A 266 4.89 33.25 32.86
CA VAL A 266 4.58 34.20 33.94
C VAL A 266 5.28 33.79 35.24
N LEU A 267 5.21 32.50 35.60
CA LEU A 267 5.85 31.99 36.81
C LEU A 267 7.38 32.09 36.75
N ALA A 268 7.98 31.87 35.58
CA ALA A 268 9.42 32.01 35.37
C ALA A 268 9.88 33.45 35.55
N VAL A 269 9.17 34.42 34.95
CA VAL A 269 9.49 35.86 35.12
C VAL A 269 9.27 36.31 36.57
N GLN A 270 8.21 35.85 37.24
CA GLN A 270 7.98 36.13 38.65
C GLN A 270 9.11 35.58 39.54
N ALA A 271 9.58 34.36 39.28
CA ALA A 271 10.70 33.75 40.01
C ALA A 271 12.01 34.50 39.76
N ALA A 272 12.30 34.86 38.50
CA ALA A 272 13.48 35.63 38.13
C ALA A 272 13.47 37.01 38.79
N TRP A 273 12.32 37.68 38.82
CA TRP A 273 12.15 38.96 39.52
C TRP A 273 12.38 38.84 41.02
N ALA A 274 11.79 37.83 41.68
CA ALA A 274 11.99 37.60 43.10
C ALA A 274 13.47 37.32 43.43
N GLN A 275 14.18 36.61 42.55
CA GLN A 275 15.60 36.34 42.70
C GLN A 275 16.45 37.61 42.51
N ALA A 276 16.10 38.46 41.54
CA ALA A 276 16.77 39.73 41.31
C ALA A 276 16.69 40.65 42.53
N ILE A 277 15.52 40.75 43.19
CA ILE A 277 15.37 41.54 44.42
C ILE A 277 16.27 41.03 45.55
N LYS A 278 16.37 39.70 45.72
CA LYS A 278 17.27 39.10 46.70
C LYS A 278 18.73 39.45 46.41
N ASN A 279 19.13 39.36 45.13
CA ASN A 279 20.48 39.68 44.71
C ASN A 279 20.83 41.16 44.95
N ILE A 280 19.98 42.09 44.52
CA ILE A 280 20.18 43.54 44.75
C ILE A 280 20.33 43.85 46.24
N SER A 281 19.48 43.25 47.07
CA SER A 281 19.53 43.42 48.53
C SER A 281 20.82 42.87 49.13
N GLN A 282 21.32 41.74 48.64
CA GLN A 282 22.57 41.14 49.07
C GLN A 282 23.77 42.01 48.68
N VAL A 283 23.84 42.45 47.41
CA VAL A 283 24.90 43.34 46.91
C VAL A 283 24.95 44.62 47.73
N HIS A 284 23.80 45.21 48.08
CA HIS A 284 23.74 46.38 48.95
C HIS A 284 24.32 46.11 50.34
N LYS A 285 23.93 44.98 50.96
CA LYS A 285 24.41 44.59 52.30
C LYS A 285 25.92 44.34 52.33
N GLU A 286 26.49 43.85 51.23
CA GLU A 286 27.92 43.57 51.08
C GLU A 286 28.74 44.81 50.69
N GLY A 287 28.10 45.99 50.57
CA GLY A 287 28.77 47.24 50.18
C GLY A 287 29.12 47.32 48.68
N GLY A 288 28.51 46.47 47.86
CA GLY A 288 28.68 46.48 46.40
C GLY A 288 27.78 47.49 45.68
N ASP A 289 27.96 47.56 44.36
CA ASP A 289 27.18 48.45 43.48
C ASP A 289 25.78 47.88 43.21
N HIS A 290 24.89 48.09 44.17
CA HIS A 290 23.49 47.69 44.09
C HIS A 290 22.71 48.48 43.03
N VAL A 291 23.20 49.65 42.59
CA VAL A 291 22.59 50.44 41.51
C VAL A 291 22.85 49.77 40.18
N ALA A 292 24.08 49.35 39.91
CA ALA A 292 24.42 48.56 38.72
C ALA A 292 23.67 47.21 38.71
N ALA A 293 23.57 46.53 39.85
CA ALA A 293 22.80 45.28 39.97
C ALA A 293 21.31 45.50 39.67
N ALA A 294 20.72 46.61 40.13
CA ALA A 294 19.34 46.98 39.84
C ALA A 294 19.14 47.34 38.36
N ALA A 295 20.08 48.06 37.75
CA ALA A 295 20.04 48.41 36.32
C ALA A 295 20.11 47.17 35.42
N ALA A 296 20.97 46.20 35.75
CA ALA A 296 21.06 44.93 35.03
C ALA A 296 19.74 44.13 35.13
N ALA A 297 19.20 43.98 36.35
CA ALA A 297 17.92 43.31 36.54
C ALA A 297 16.76 44.03 35.82
N ALA A 298 16.76 45.36 35.81
CA ALA A 298 15.76 46.15 35.09
C ALA A 298 15.84 45.92 33.57
N GLY A 299 17.05 45.84 33.00
CA GLY A 299 17.25 45.58 31.57
C GLY A 299 16.81 44.18 31.13
N GLU A 300 16.88 43.18 32.02
CA GLU A 300 16.46 41.81 31.70
C GLU A 300 14.95 41.56 31.93
N LEU A 301 14.36 42.21 32.93
CA LEU A 301 13.01 41.86 33.41
C LEU A 301 11.92 42.85 32.99
N TYR A 302 12.30 44.07 32.57
CA TYR A 302 11.35 45.12 32.22
C TYR A 302 11.48 45.45 30.73
N ALA A 303 10.33 45.56 30.06
CA ALA A 303 10.24 45.80 28.63
C ALA A 303 10.51 47.27 28.24
N TYR A 304 11.57 47.87 28.78
CA TYR A 304 11.97 49.22 28.38
C TYR A 304 12.52 49.19 26.94
N GLY A 305 11.76 49.74 25.99
CA GLY A 305 12.21 49.90 24.59
C GLY A 305 11.97 48.70 23.67
N HIS A 306 11.06 47.79 24.04
CA HIS A 306 10.59 46.68 23.19
C HIS A 306 9.16 46.90 22.69
#